data_AF-A0A0T6AMD6-F1
#
_entry.id   AF-A0A0T6AMD6-F1
#
_cell.length_a   1.000
_cell.length_b   1.000
_cell.length_c   1.000
_cell.angle_alpha   90.00
_cell.angle_beta   90.00
_cell.angle_gamma   90.00
#
_symmetry.space_group_name_H-M   'P 1'
#
loop_
_entity.id
_entity.type
_entity.pdbx_description
1 polymer ?
#
loop_
_entity_poly.entity_id
_entity_poly.type
_entity_poly.pdbx_seq_one_letter_code
_entity_poly.pdbx_strand_id
1 'polypeptide(L)' 'MRTAATVPIAHPIIGQEERQRILEVLSSGILVADRMVREFEEAFAAYLGLPHAVATSSGTTALQVAL' A
#
# COMPACT_ATOMS: atom_id res chain seq x y z
N MET A 1 -2.14 7.69 -41.22
CA MET A 1 -2.98 7.90 -40.03
C MET A 1 -2.12 7.59 -38.80
N ARG A 2 -1.81 8.58 -37.94
CA ARG A 2 -1.17 8.32 -36.64
C ARG A 2 -2.25 7.86 -35.68
N THR A 3 -2.15 6.63 -35.18
CA THR A 3 -2.99 6.12 -34.10
C THR A 3 -2.74 7.01 -32.88
N ALA A 4 -3.79 7.66 -32.36
CA ALA A 4 -3.69 8.46 -31.14
C ALA A 4 -3.20 7.54 -30.01
N ALA A 5 -2.14 7.95 -29.30
CA ALA A 5 -1.64 7.19 -28.16
C ALA A 5 -2.74 7.13 -27.08
N THR A 6 -3.06 5.92 -26.62
CA THR A 6 -4.04 5.68 -25.55
C THR A 6 -3.61 6.44 -24.29
N VAL A 7 -4.47 7.32 -23.77
CA VAL A 7 -4.23 8.02 -22.50
C VAL A 7 -4.85 7.19 -21.37
N PRO A 8 -4.04 6.55 -20.50
CA PRO A 8 -4.57 5.73 -19.42
C PRO A 8 -5.17 6.61 -18.32
N ILE A 9 -6.23 6.11 -17.67
CA ILE A 9 -6.87 6.79 -16.53
C ILE A 9 -5.96 6.78 -15.29
N ALA A 10 -5.13 5.75 -15.14
CA ALA A 10 -4.23 5.59 -14.01
C ALA A 10 -2.86 5.10 -14.48
N HIS A 11 -1.82 5.55 -13.78
CA HIS A 11 -0.45 5.11 -13.97
C HIS A 11 0.19 4.81 -12.60
N PRO A 12 0.05 3.56 -12.09
CA PRO A 12 0.64 3.18 -10.81
C PRO A 12 2.15 3.40 -10.80
N ILE A 13 2.65 4.00 -9.72
CA ILE A 13 4.09 4.21 -9.53
C ILE A 13 4.64 2.99 -8.79
N ILE A 14 5.39 2.15 -9.50
CA ILE A 14 6.05 0.96 -8.94
C ILE A 14 7.51 0.98 -9.37
N GLY A 15 8.34 1.60 -8.53
CA GLY A 15 9.78 1.78 -8.68
C GLY A 15 10.58 0.57 -8.17
N GLN A 16 11.85 0.81 -7.86
CA GLN A 16 12.75 -0.25 -7.41
C GLN A 16 12.53 -0.57 -5.93
N GLU A 17 12.20 0.45 -5.15
CA GLU A 17 11.91 0.39 -3.71
C GLU A 17 10.70 -0.52 -3.45
N GLU A 18 9.59 -0.34 -4.17
CA GLU A 18 8.40 -1.19 -4.04
C GLU A 18 8.71 -2.65 -4.40
N ARG A 19 9.50 -2.88 -5.46
CA ARG A 19 9.89 -4.23 -5.88
C ARG A 19 10.75 -4.91 -4.84
N GLN A 20 11.71 -4.19 -4.27
CA GLN A 20 12.60 -4.73 -3.25
C GLN A 20 11.82 -5.13 -2.00
N ARG A 21 10.89 -4.29 -1.54
CA ARG A 21 9.99 -4.61 -0.41
C ARG A 21 9.13 -5.84 -0.69
N ILE A 22 8.61 -6.01 -1.90
CA ILE A 22 7.86 -7.22 -2.30
C ILE A 22 8.76 -8.45 -2.19
N LEU A 23 10.00 -8.40 -2.70
CA LEU A 23 10.93 -9.53 -2.63
C LEU A 23 11.31 -9.88 -1.18
N GLU A 24 11.42 -8.90 -0.29
CA GLU A 24 11.66 -9.13 1.14
C GLU A 24 10.48 -9.88 1.79
N VAL A 25 9.24 -9.49 1.50
CA VAL A 25 8.04 -10.22 1.96
C VAL A 25 8.08 -11.67 1.49
N LEU A 26 8.29 -11.88 0.19
CA LEU A 26 8.33 -13.22 -0.40
C LEU A 26 9.45 -14.07 0.21
N SER A 27 10.63 -13.48 0.44
CA SER A 27 11.77 -14.18 1.04
C SER A 27 11.55 -14.52 2.51
N SER A 28 10.76 -13.72 3.24
CA SER A 28 10.45 -13.95 4.66
C SER A 28 9.53 -15.15 4.89
N GLY A 29 8.74 -15.55 3.88
CA GLY A 29 7.70 -16.58 4.01
C GLY A 29 6.44 -16.15 4.77
N ILE A 30 6.40 -14.91 5.31
CA ILE A 30 5.25 -14.36 6.03
C ILE A 30 4.40 -13.55 5.06
N LEU A 31 3.29 -14.11 4.61
CA LEU A 31 2.37 -13.49 3.63
C LEU A 31 1.10 -12.91 4.25
N VAL A 32 0.98 -12.99 5.58
CA VAL A 32 -0.13 -12.41 6.35
C VAL A 32 0.30 -11.08 6.97
N ALA A 33 -0.66 -10.30 7.43
CA ALA A 33 -0.38 -9.04 8.12
C ALA A 33 0.46 -9.28 9.37
N ASP A 34 1.71 -8.79 9.35
CA ASP A 34 2.66 -8.91 10.44
C ASP A 34 3.54 -7.65 10.51
N ARG A 35 4.86 -7.79 10.67
CA ARG A 35 5.79 -6.68 10.92
C ARG A 35 5.70 -5.55 9.91
N MET A 36 5.66 -5.87 8.61
CA MET A 36 5.63 -4.83 7.57
C MET A 36 4.34 -4.01 7.56
N VAL A 37 3.20 -4.60 7.94
CA VAL A 37 1.95 -3.86 8.08
C VAL A 37 2.02 -2.93 9.28
N ARG A 38 2.57 -3.38 10.41
CA ARG A 38 2.80 -2.54 11.59
C ARG A 38 3.73 -1.36 11.30
N GLU A 39 4.84 -1.61 10.61
CA GLU A 39 5.75 -0.54 10.18
C GLU A 39 5.04 0.50 9.31
N PHE A 40 4.16 0.05 8.41
CA PHE A 40 3.34 0.95 7.59
C PHE A 40 2.35 1.75 8.43
N GLU A 41 1.63 1.12 9.37
CA GLU A 41 0.69 1.78 10.27
C GLU A 41 1.37 2.86 11.13
N GLU A 42 2.54 2.55 11.71
CA GLU A 42 3.34 3.49 12.48
C GLU A 42 3.81 4.68 11.62
N ALA A 43 4.33 4.40 10.43
CA ALA A 43 4.77 5.44 9.49
C ALA A 43 3.60 6.32 9.02
N PHE A 44 2.44 5.72 8.78
CA PHE A 44 1.25 6.44 8.32
C PHE A 44 0.63 7.30 9.43
N ALA A 45 0.58 6.79 10.67
CA ALA A 45 0.17 7.55 11.84
C ALA A 45 1.08 8.77 12.05
N ALA A 46 2.41 8.57 11.95
CA ALA A 46 3.39 9.63 12.05
C ALA A 46 3.25 10.67 10.92
N TYR A 47 3.03 10.22 9.68
CA TYR A 47 2.80 11.09 8.53
C TYR A 47 1.59 12.01 8.72
N LEU A 48 0.51 11.49 9.32
CA LEU A 48 -0.71 12.26 9.60
C LEU A 48 -0.64 13.07 10.90
N GLY A 49 0.37 12.85 11.76
CA GLY A 49 0.44 13.45 13.09
C GLY A 49 -0.63 12.92 14.05
N LEU A 50 -1.07 11.67 13.87
CA LEU A 50 -2.08 11.02 14.71
C LEU A 50 -1.45 9.94 15.61
N PRO A 51 -2.08 9.62 16.76
CA PRO A 51 -1.55 8.59 17.65
C PRO A 51 -1.54 7.18 17.06
N HIS A 52 -2.51 6.88 16.18
CA HIS A 52 -2.73 5.54 15.64
C HIS A 52 -3.23 5.59 14.19
N ALA A 53 -2.88 4.57 13.42
CA ALA A 53 -3.47 4.25 12.12
C ALA A 53 -3.65 2.73 12.02
N VAL A 54 -4.66 2.28 11.26
CA VAL A 54 -4.96 0.86 11.06
C VAL A 54 -5.11 0.57 9.58
N ALA A 55 -4.30 -0.36 9.07
CA ALA A 55 -4.39 -0.82 7.70
C ALA A 55 -5.54 -1.82 7.54
N THR A 56 -6.30 -1.66 6.46
CA THR A 56 -7.37 -2.59 6.08
C THR A 56 -7.20 -3.00 4.63
N SER A 57 -7.95 -4.02 4.20
CA SER A 57 -7.86 -4.54 2.83
C SER A 57 -8.29 -3.55 1.75
N SER A 58 -9.06 -2.51 2.10
CA SER A 58 -9.55 -1.47 1.18
C SER A 58 -10.10 -0.26 1.91
N GLY A 59 -10.30 0.86 1.22
CA GLY A 59 -11.01 2.02 1.78
C GLY A 59 -12.45 1.70 2.21
N THR A 60 -13.13 0.80 1.51
CA THR A 60 -14.50 0.37 1.87
C THR A 60 -14.51 -0.40 3.18
N THR A 61 -13.56 -1.32 3.38
CA THR A 61 -13.47 -2.09 4.63
C THR A 61 -13.05 -1.22 5.81
N ALA A 62 -12.23 -0.18 5.59
CA ALA A 62 -11.96 0.84 6.59
C ALA A 62 -13.24 1.54 7.07
N LEU A 63 -14.12 1.94 6.15
CA LEU A 63 -15.40 2.57 6.51
C LEU A 63 -16.34 1.59 7.20
N GLN A 64 -16.39 0.33 6.73
CA GLN A 64 -17.25 -0.70 7.31
C GLN A 64 -16.89 -1.01 8.77
N VAL A 65 -15.62 -0.95 9.16
CA VAL A 65 -15.21 -1.19 10.55
C VAL A 65 -15.27 0.05 11.42
N ALA A 66 -15.29 1.24 10.82
CA ALA A 66 -15.30 2.51 11.53
C ALA A 66 -16.72 3.01 11.90
N LEU A 67 -17.75 2.53 11.20
CA LEU A 67 -19.15 2.99 11.30
C LEU A 67 -20.08 1.85 11.74
#